data_AF-A0A0F6U4J4-F1
#
_entry.id   AF-A0A0F6U4J4-F1
#
_cell.length_a   1.000
_cell.length_b   1.000
_cell.length_c   1.000
_cell.angle_alpha   90.00
_cell.angle_beta   90.00
_cell.angle_gamma   90.00
#
_symmetry.space_group_name_H-M   'P 1'
#
loop_
_entity.id
_entity.type
_entity.pdbx_description
1 polymer ?
#
loop_
_entity_poly.entity_id
_entity_poly.type
_entity_poly.pdbx_seq_one_letter_code
_entity_poly.pdbx_strand_id
1 'polypeptide(L)'
;MKTLIKRKFTNDALAQAMVEAKPEDIKKAEGLLKDKIVEAGVDKDNEITKLAQDLLDKLQEQPGGQQIITQNISNVKYAATSGTGNASISGITEHGTSKDD
;
A
#
# COMPACT_ATOMS: atom_id res chain seq x y z
N MET A 1 -14.25 0.32 -3.66
CA MET A 1 -13.02 1.13 -3.92
C MET A 1 -12.89 1.53 -5.38
N LYS A 2 -12.79 0.59 -6.35
CA LYS A 2 -12.70 0.89 -7.80
C LYS A 2 -13.74 1.89 -8.29
N THR A 3 -15.02 1.71 -7.91
CA THR A 3 -16.13 2.62 -8.25
C THR A 3 -15.95 4.04 -7.69
N LEU A 4 -15.40 4.18 -6.48
CA LEU A 4 -15.15 5.49 -5.87
C LEU A 4 -14.02 6.22 -6.61
N ILE A 5 -12.96 5.49 -6.95
CA ILE A 5 -11.84 6.02 -7.75
C ILE A 5 -12.33 6.46 -9.13
N LYS A 6 -13.15 5.66 -9.83
CA LYS A 6 -13.75 6.06 -11.12
C LYS A 6 -14.60 7.34 -10.98
N ARG A 7 -15.34 7.50 -9.89
CA ARG A 7 -16.14 8.71 -9.62
C ARG A 7 -15.28 9.95 -9.45
N LYS A 8 -14.07 9.84 -8.93
CA LYS A 8 -13.13 10.97 -8.89
C LYS A 8 -12.63 11.36 -10.28
N PHE A 9 -12.57 10.39 -11.18
CA PHE A 9 -12.24 10.57 -12.58
C PHE A 9 -13.44 10.87 -13.49
N THR A 10 -14.59 11.30 -12.96
CA THR A 10 -15.79 11.50 -13.79
C THR A 10 -15.55 12.44 -14.99
N ASN A 11 -14.62 13.38 -14.87
CA ASN A 11 -14.23 14.33 -15.93
C ASN A 11 -12.98 13.90 -16.72
N ASP A 12 -12.43 12.72 -16.46
CA ASP A 12 -11.22 12.20 -17.12
C ASP A 12 -11.47 10.78 -17.63
N ALA A 13 -11.92 10.69 -18.88
CA ALA A 13 -12.22 9.42 -19.54
C ALA A 13 -10.99 8.51 -19.67
N LEU A 14 -9.79 9.09 -19.82
CA LEU A 14 -8.55 8.33 -19.88
C LEU A 14 -8.23 7.70 -18.52
N ALA A 15 -8.36 8.47 -17.44
CA ALA A 15 -8.18 7.95 -16.09
C ALA A 15 -9.21 6.86 -15.76
N GLN A 16 -10.47 7.02 -16.16
CA GLN A 16 -11.48 5.97 -16.00
C GLN A 16 -11.10 4.68 -16.75
N ALA A 17 -10.65 4.80 -17.99
CA ALA A 17 -10.21 3.65 -18.79
C ALA A 17 -8.98 2.97 -18.17
N MET A 18 -8.03 3.74 -17.62
CA MET A 18 -6.84 3.21 -16.93
C MET A 18 -7.19 2.45 -15.64
N VAL A 19 -8.18 2.92 -14.88
CA VAL A 19 -8.68 2.21 -13.70
C VAL A 19 -9.34 0.89 -14.11
N GLU A 20 -9.88 0.80 -15.32
CA GLU A 20 -10.51 -0.42 -15.86
C GLU A 20 -9.56 -1.36 -16.58
N ALA A 21 -8.39 -0.86 -16.98
CA ALA A 21 -7.39 -1.61 -17.72
C ALA A 21 -6.87 -2.82 -16.93
N LYS A 22 -6.37 -3.81 -17.68
CA LYS A 22 -5.73 -4.97 -17.07
C LYS A 22 -4.39 -4.57 -16.45
N PRO A 23 -3.90 -5.28 -15.41
CA PRO A 23 -2.63 -4.98 -14.76
C PRO A 23 -1.44 -4.90 -15.74
N GLU A 24 -1.45 -5.71 -16.80
CA GLU A 24 -0.43 -5.71 -17.85
C GLU A 24 -0.37 -4.41 -18.66
N ASP A 25 -1.52 -3.76 -18.87
CA ASP A 25 -1.62 -2.49 -19.58
C ASP A 25 -1.35 -1.31 -18.64
N ILE A 26 -1.72 -1.43 -17.37
CA ILE A 26 -1.42 -0.45 -16.32
C ILE A 26 0.09 -0.28 -16.15
N LYS A 27 0.88 -1.37 -16.22
CA LYS A 27 2.36 -1.28 -16.12
C LYS A 27 2.98 -0.36 -17.16
N LYS A 28 2.38 -0.26 -18.36
CA LYS A 28 2.87 0.63 -19.43
C LYS A 28 2.52 2.10 -19.20
N ALA A 29 1.56 2.35 -18.30
CA ALA A 29 1.00 3.67 -18.04
C ALA A 29 1.07 4.06 -16.54
N GLU A 30 1.92 3.38 -15.76
CA GLU A 30 1.94 3.51 -14.31
C GLU A 30 2.25 4.93 -13.85
N GLY A 31 3.20 5.62 -14.50
CA GLY A 31 3.53 7.01 -14.20
C GLY A 31 2.34 7.96 -14.43
N LEU A 32 1.70 7.83 -15.60
CA LEU A 32 0.54 8.66 -15.96
C LEU A 32 -0.66 8.40 -15.04
N LEU A 33 -0.87 7.15 -14.63
CA LEU A 33 -1.92 6.82 -13.67
C LEU A 33 -1.63 7.40 -12.27
N LYS A 34 -0.37 7.35 -11.81
CA LYS A 34 0.06 7.94 -10.54
C LYS A 34 -0.19 9.45 -10.51
N ASP A 35 0.22 10.16 -11.55
CA ASP A 35 0.04 11.62 -11.62
C ASP A 35 -1.45 11.98 -11.60
N LYS A 36 -2.28 11.28 -12.38
CA LYS A 36 -3.73 11.49 -12.40
C LYS A 36 -4.39 11.23 -11.05
N ILE A 37 -3.96 10.20 -10.31
CA ILE A 37 -4.46 9.90 -8.95
C ILE A 37 -4.19 11.07 -8.01
N VAL A 38 -3.00 11.67 -8.07
CA VAL A 38 -2.61 12.81 -7.23
C VAL A 38 -3.34 14.09 -7.66
N GLU A 39 -3.41 14.37 -8.96
CA GLU A 39 -4.11 15.54 -9.52
C GLU A 39 -5.59 15.55 -9.18
N ALA A 40 -6.25 14.39 -9.29
CA ALA A 40 -7.66 14.24 -8.92
C ALA A 40 -7.90 14.16 -7.40
N GLY A 41 -6.83 14.22 -6.59
CA GLY A 41 -6.89 14.16 -5.13
C GLY A 41 -7.50 12.86 -4.61
N VAL A 42 -7.36 11.77 -5.37
CA VAL A 42 -7.89 10.44 -5.03
C VAL A 42 -7.22 9.92 -3.75
N ASP A 43 -5.94 10.25 -3.57
CA ASP A 43 -5.12 9.94 -2.40
C ASP A 43 -5.56 10.69 -1.13
N LYS A 44 -6.31 11.79 -1.28
CA LYS A 44 -6.80 12.64 -0.17
C LYS A 44 -8.29 12.51 0.06
N ASP A 45 -8.98 11.68 -0.71
CA ASP A 45 -10.42 11.50 -0.57
C ASP A 45 -10.74 10.69 0.68
N ASN A 46 -11.45 11.32 1.63
CA ASN A 46 -11.76 10.71 2.92
C ASN A 46 -12.54 9.38 2.80
N GLU A 47 -13.44 9.23 1.83
CA GLU A 47 -14.17 7.97 1.64
C GLU A 47 -13.25 6.86 1.12
N ILE A 48 -12.35 7.19 0.19
CA ILE A 48 -11.36 6.25 -0.34
C ILE A 48 -10.33 5.88 0.74
N THR A 49 -9.80 6.85 1.49
CA THR A 49 -8.85 6.61 2.58
C THR A 49 -9.47 5.74 3.66
N LYS A 50 -10.70 6.02 4.07
CA LYS A 50 -11.41 5.23 5.08
C LYS A 50 -11.63 3.78 4.59
N LEU A 51 -12.07 3.60 3.34
CA LEU A 51 -12.28 2.26 2.79
C LEU A 51 -10.96 1.48 2.64
N ALA A 52 -9.86 2.17 2.32
CA ALA A 52 -8.53 1.57 2.27
C ALA A 52 -8.05 1.15 3.66
N GLN A 53 -8.31 1.97 4.69
CA GLN A 53 -7.99 1.63 6.07
C GLN A 53 -8.81 0.43 6.55
N ASP A 54 -10.12 0.42 6.32
CA ASP A 54 -11.00 -0.72 6.66
C ASP A 54 -10.54 -2.02 5.98
N LEU A 55 -10.01 -1.93 4.75
CA LEU A 55 -9.46 -3.09 4.04
C LEU A 55 -8.15 -3.56 4.69
N LEU A 56 -7.27 -2.63 5.07
CA LEU A 56 -6.00 -2.94 5.74
C LEU A 56 -6.25 -3.59 7.11
N ASP A 57 -7.20 -3.08 7.87
CA ASP A 57 -7.57 -3.59 9.18
C ASP A 57 -8.11 -5.03 9.04
N LYS A 58 -9.02 -5.27 8.09
CA LYS A 58 -9.53 -6.62 7.78
C LYS A 58 -8.43 -7.58 7.34
N LEU A 59 -7.46 -7.10 6.57
CA LEU A 59 -6.31 -7.92 6.20
C LEU A 59 -5.47 -8.24 7.42
N GLN A 60 -5.22 -7.30 8.33
CA GLN A 60 -4.46 -7.53 9.54
C GLN A 60 -5.11 -8.57 10.47
N GLU A 61 -6.45 -8.60 10.52
CA GLU A 61 -7.22 -9.58 11.30
C GLU A 61 -7.18 -11.00 10.69
N GLN A 62 -6.76 -11.17 9.44
CA GLN A 62 -6.64 -12.49 8.82
C GLN A 62 -5.38 -13.24 9.31
N PRO A 63 -5.44 -14.58 9.44
CA PRO A 63 -4.26 -15.38 9.75
C PRO A 63 -3.16 -15.16 8.70
N GLY A 64 -1.98 -14.69 9.13
CA GLY A 64 -0.87 -14.35 8.24
C GLY A 64 -1.02 -13.01 7.50
N GLY A 65 -2.11 -12.27 7.71
CA GLY A 65 -2.37 -10.99 7.08
C GLY A 65 -1.32 -9.92 7.36
N GLN A 66 -0.80 -9.87 8.59
CA GLN A 66 0.30 -8.97 8.92
C GLN A 66 1.61 -9.31 8.18
N GLN A 67 1.85 -10.58 7.86
CA GLN A 67 2.99 -11.01 7.04
C GLN A 67 2.79 -10.57 5.58
N ILE A 68 1.57 -10.68 5.06
CA ILE A 68 1.20 -10.20 3.71
C ILE A 68 1.40 -8.69 3.60
N ILE A 69 0.95 -7.92 4.59
CA ILE A 69 1.14 -6.46 4.64
C ILE A 69 2.63 -6.13 4.68
N THR A 70 3.38 -6.77 5.58
CA THR A 70 4.82 -6.54 5.76
C THR A 70 5.58 -6.85 4.47
N GLN A 71 5.29 -7.98 3.80
CA GLN A 71 5.94 -8.37 2.56
C GLN A 71 5.67 -7.36 1.44
N ASN A 72 4.43 -6.92 1.29
CA ASN A 72 4.07 -5.97 0.23
C ASN A 72 4.69 -4.58 0.47
N ILE A 73 4.73 -4.09 1.71
CA ILE A 73 5.45 -2.85 2.06
C ILE A 73 6.94 -3.01 1.80
N SER A 74 7.53 -4.14 2.19
CA SER A 74 8.95 -4.43 2.00
C SER A 74 9.34 -4.45 0.52
N ASN A 75 8.53 -5.07 -0.34
CA ASN A 75 8.74 -5.08 -1.80
C ASN A 75 8.72 -3.67 -2.41
N VAL A 76 7.85 -2.78 -1.93
CA VAL A 76 7.84 -1.35 -2.33
C VAL A 76 9.10 -0.64 -1.81
N LYS A 77 9.53 -0.94 -0.57
CA LYS A 77 10.73 -0.35 0.03
C LYS A 77 12.00 -0.73 -0.72
N TYR A 78 12.15 -1.98 -1.18
CA TYR A 78 13.31 -2.40 -1.98
C TYR A 78 13.29 -1.87 -3.42
N ALA A 79 12.12 -1.61 -3.99
CA ALA A 79 12.01 -0.96 -5.30
C ALA A 79 12.26 0.56 -5.26
N ALA A 80 11.96 1.22 -4.13
CA ALA A 80 12.08 2.67 -3.97
C ALA A 80 13.30 3.13 -3.15
N THR A 81 14.05 2.21 -2.52
CA THR A 81 15.14 2.56 -1.60
C THR A 81 16.42 1.78 -1.93
N SER A 82 17.10 2.14 -3.01
CA SER A 82 18.57 2.11 -3.00
C SER A 82 19.06 3.39 -2.30
N GLY A 83 18.89 3.43 -0.99
CA GLY A 83 19.31 4.52 -0.12
C GLY A 83 19.67 3.92 1.24
N THR A 84 20.95 3.90 1.57
CA THR A 84 21.46 3.28 2.79
C THR A 84 21.04 4.10 4.01
N GLY A 85 20.20 3.52 4.86
CA GLY A 85 19.91 4.04 6.20
C GLY A 85 19.99 2.89 7.20
N ASN A 86 20.90 2.99 8.16
CA ASN A 86 21.04 2.03 9.25
C ASN A 86 19.92 2.25 10.27
N ALA A 87 19.14 1.22 10.58
CA ALA A 87 18.18 1.22 11.67
C ALA A 87 18.69 0.30 12.77
N SER A 88 19.07 0.88 13.92
CA SER A 88 19.46 0.13 15.11
C SER A 88 18.23 -0.18 15.96
N ILE A 89 17.99 -1.47 16.21
CA ILE A 89 16.99 -1.92 17.20
C ILE A 89 17.74 -2.12 18.51
N SER A 90 17.59 -1.18 19.45
CA SER A 90 18.03 -1.36 20.83
C SER A 90 16.88 -1.89 21.67
N GLY A 91 17.07 -3.05 22.29
CA GLY A 91 16.16 -3.57 23.32
C GLY A 91 15.48 -4.89 22.98
N ILE A 92 16.23 -5.92 22.59
CA ILE A 92 15.79 -7.29 22.84
C ILE A 92 16.30 -7.64 24.24
N THR A 93 15.45 -7.51 25.26
CA THR A 93 15.73 -8.12 26.57
C THR A 93 15.32 -9.58 26.48
N GLU A 94 16.28 -10.46 26.23
CA GLU A 94 16.10 -11.90 26.37
C GLU A 94 16.01 -12.23 27.87
N HIS A 95 14.80 -12.53 28.35
CA HIS A 95 14.63 -13.07 29.70
C HIS A 95 14.86 -14.59 29.65
N GLY A 96 16.14 -14.99 29.63
CA GLY A 96 16.52 -16.38 29.82
C GLY A 96 16.16 -16.83 31.23
N THR A 97 15.22 -17.77 31.37
CA THR A 97 14.99 -18.46 32.65
C THR A 97 16.15 -19.41 32.88
N SER A 98 17.12 -18.99 33.70
CA SER A 98 18.12 -19.91 34.26
C SER A 98 17.39 -20.93 35.12
N LYS A 99 17.50 -22.21 34.78
CA LYS A 99 17.19 -23.31 35.71
C LYS A 99 18.44 -23.52 36.55
N ASP A 100 18.33 -23.30 37.85
CA ASP A 100 19.25 -23.84 38.85
C ASP A 100 18.98 -25.34 39.02
N ASP A 101 20.02 -26.16 38.83
CA ASP A 101 20.37 -27.37 39.61
C ASP A 101 21.65 -28.02 39.06
#